data_AF-A0A6I6N088-F1
#
_entry.id   AF-A0A6I6N088-F1
#
_cell.length_a   1.000
_cell.length_b   1.000
_cell.length_c   1.000
_cell.angle_alpha   90.00
_cell.angle_beta   90.00
_cell.angle_gamma   90.00
#
_symmetry.space_group_name_H-M   'P 1'
#
loop_
_entity.id
_entity.type
_entity.pdbx_description
1 polymer ?
#
loop_
_entity_poly.entity_id
_entity_poly.type
_entity_poly.pdbx_seq_one_letter_code
_entity_poly.pdbx_strand_id
1 'polypeptide(L)'
;MGTLTHSVRPERARERCAPRATFPAARVAGWRGRPPYGYRVTTGADRSALVVVPDEAAASVVCRIFSEYVGGKGFQDIAEGLTADGICSPSTHAHQSVGESAGHSAGPASGAAWSKGTVRSILVNPRYAGGPSAAFQPIVPAAVAERVTELFAARRAGSGRPLPSGRTYVLRGLVRCTWCHRLMQGTHNNGESYYRCRLGASAPASGRDEHPRNVYLREQAAVGAVLAWLRGVRAAVHEVGRGLRALPDVPGEEHAALFRSLGLHMTYTDTSRTLRVKAAVGAEGKPLSGALRL
;
A
#
# COMPACT_ATOMS: atom_id res chain seq x y z
N MET A 1 -36.24 47.30 8.94
CA MET A 1 -35.28 47.37 7.82
C MET A 1 -34.44 46.10 7.83
N GLY A 2 -34.91 45.04 7.16
CA GLY A 2 -34.20 43.76 7.06
C GLY A 2 -33.82 43.53 5.61
N THR A 3 -32.52 43.55 5.32
CA THR A 3 -31.94 43.30 4.00
C THR A 3 -31.95 41.80 3.73
N LEU A 4 -32.84 41.34 2.85
CA LEU A 4 -32.83 39.99 2.29
C LEU A 4 -31.81 39.96 1.13
N THR A 5 -30.66 39.33 1.38
CA THR A 5 -29.69 38.95 0.36
C THR A 5 -30.21 37.74 -0.40
N HIS A 6 -30.74 37.97 -1.60
CA HIS A 6 -31.17 36.90 -2.50
C HIS A 6 -29.92 36.24 -3.12
N SER A 7 -29.52 35.10 -2.58
CA SER A 7 -28.47 34.24 -3.17
C SER A 7 -29.01 33.56 -4.42
N VAL A 8 -28.72 34.12 -5.59
CA VAL A 8 -29.01 33.51 -6.89
C VAL A 8 -28.09 32.30 -7.08
N ARG A 9 -28.66 31.08 -7.06
CA ARG A 9 -27.96 29.87 -7.51
C ARG A 9 -27.72 29.98 -9.02
N PRO A 10 -26.52 29.68 -9.54
CA PRO A 10 -26.33 29.64 -10.98
C PRO A 10 -27.14 28.49 -11.57
N GLU A 11 -27.97 28.84 -12.54
CA GLU A 11 -28.76 27.95 -13.37
C GLU A 11 -27.81 27.06 -14.18
N ARG A 12 -27.74 25.77 -13.81
CA ARG A 12 -26.88 24.80 -14.48
C ARG A 12 -27.47 24.50 -15.85
N ALA A 13 -26.83 25.05 -16.87
CA ALA A 13 -27.10 24.75 -18.27
C ALA A 13 -27.09 23.23 -18.47
N ARG A 14 -28.22 22.69 -18.96
CA ARG A 14 -28.31 21.35 -19.53
C ARG A 14 -27.53 21.37 -20.84
N GLU A 15 -26.22 21.23 -20.76
CA GLU A 15 -25.38 21.19 -21.96
C GLU A 15 -25.45 19.83 -22.63
N ARG A 16 -25.93 19.93 -23.87
CA ARG A 16 -26.06 18.89 -24.89
C ARG A 16 -24.74 18.16 -25.12
N CYS A 17 -24.85 16.87 -25.42
CA CYS A 17 -23.77 16.01 -25.88
C CYS A 17 -22.82 16.73 -26.84
N ALA A 18 -21.52 16.60 -26.55
CA ALA A 18 -20.41 16.84 -27.47
C ALA A 18 -20.67 16.21 -28.86
N PRO A 19 -20.02 16.70 -29.93
CA PRO A 19 -20.31 16.30 -31.31
C PRO A 19 -20.34 14.78 -31.51
N ARG A 20 -21.31 14.37 -32.31
CA ARG A 20 -21.71 12.99 -32.60
C ARG A 20 -20.61 12.24 -33.36
N ALA A 21 -19.73 11.55 -32.64
CA ALA A 21 -18.79 10.63 -33.26
C ALA A 21 -19.57 9.37 -33.70
N THR A 22 -19.67 9.16 -35.02
CA THR A 22 -20.32 7.97 -35.59
C THR A 22 -19.27 6.87 -35.73
N PHE A 23 -19.51 5.72 -35.09
CA PHE A 23 -18.57 4.62 -35.00
C PHE A 23 -19.08 3.39 -35.80
N PRO A 24 -18.39 2.94 -36.86
CA PRO A 24 -18.76 1.71 -37.58
C PRO A 24 -18.49 0.45 -36.75
N ALA A 25 -19.41 -0.51 -36.76
CA ALA A 25 -19.37 -1.71 -35.92
C ALA A 25 -18.25 -2.71 -36.31
N ALA A 26 -17.46 -3.18 -35.35
CA ALA A 26 -16.36 -4.14 -35.55
C ALA A 26 -16.74 -5.57 -35.13
N ARG A 27 -16.66 -6.53 -36.07
CA ARG A 27 -17.07 -7.93 -35.84
C ARG A 27 -16.07 -8.67 -34.95
N VAL A 28 -16.56 -9.29 -33.87
CA VAL A 28 -15.74 -10.11 -32.97
C VAL A 28 -16.32 -11.52 -32.92
N ALA A 29 -15.57 -12.52 -33.35
CA ALA A 29 -15.97 -13.91 -33.12
C ALA A 29 -15.69 -14.29 -31.65
N GLY A 30 -16.72 -14.72 -30.91
CA GLY A 30 -16.53 -15.42 -29.63
C GLY A 30 -16.48 -14.59 -28.34
N TRP A 31 -17.13 -13.42 -28.27
CA TRP A 31 -17.20 -12.64 -27.02
C TRP A 31 -17.86 -13.43 -25.87
N ARG A 32 -17.14 -13.61 -24.76
CA ARG A 32 -17.66 -14.19 -23.51
C ARG A 32 -17.40 -13.24 -22.34
N GLY A 33 -18.46 -12.81 -21.66
CA GLY A 33 -18.40 -11.94 -20.48
C GLY A 33 -19.02 -10.56 -20.67
N ARG A 34 -18.83 -9.67 -19.69
CA ARG A 34 -19.40 -8.32 -19.70
C ARG A 34 -18.47 -7.33 -20.43
N PRO A 35 -18.95 -6.52 -21.39
CA PRO A 35 -18.12 -5.53 -22.09
C PRO A 35 -17.56 -4.46 -21.12
N PRO A 36 -16.36 -3.92 -21.39
CA PRO A 36 -15.87 -2.73 -20.71
C PRO A 36 -16.84 -1.57 -20.86
N TYR A 37 -16.84 -0.64 -19.89
CA TYR A 37 -17.64 0.58 -19.96
C TYR A 37 -17.39 1.34 -21.27
N GLY A 38 -18.40 2.00 -21.84
CA GLY A 38 -18.25 2.65 -23.16
C GLY A 38 -18.43 1.72 -24.36
N TYR A 39 -18.58 0.41 -24.14
CA TYR A 39 -18.91 -0.56 -25.19
C TYR A 39 -20.18 -1.33 -24.86
N ARG A 40 -20.94 -1.67 -25.90
CA ARG A 40 -22.10 -2.56 -25.85
C ARG A 40 -21.93 -3.72 -26.82
N VAL A 41 -22.61 -4.83 -26.54
CA VAL A 41 -22.63 -5.99 -27.42
C VAL A 41 -23.92 -5.97 -28.23
N THR A 42 -23.80 -6.06 -29.54
CA THR A 42 -24.93 -6.15 -30.48
C THR A 42 -24.82 -7.44 -31.29
N THR A 43 -25.94 -7.99 -31.78
CA THR A 43 -25.91 -9.10 -32.74
C THR A 43 -25.54 -8.59 -34.13
N GLY A 44 -24.55 -9.20 -34.76
CA GLY A 44 -24.17 -8.91 -36.15
C GLY A 44 -25.23 -9.37 -37.15
N ALA A 45 -25.08 -8.96 -38.42
CA ALA A 45 -26.04 -9.21 -39.49
C ALA A 45 -26.46 -10.68 -39.65
N ASP A 46 -25.55 -11.63 -39.37
CA ASP A 46 -25.80 -13.07 -39.48
C ASP A 46 -26.50 -13.69 -38.25
N ARG A 47 -27.03 -12.89 -37.32
CA ARG A 47 -27.70 -13.25 -36.03
C ARG A 47 -26.92 -14.20 -35.08
N SER A 48 -25.74 -14.67 -35.49
CA SER A 48 -24.92 -15.68 -34.80
C SER A 48 -23.61 -15.13 -34.21
N ALA A 49 -23.18 -13.93 -34.62
CA ALA A 49 -21.95 -13.30 -34.14
C ALA A 49 -22.26 -12.10 -33.22
N LEU A 50 -21.67 -12.08 -32.03
CA LEU A 50 -21.74 -10.94 -31.11
C LEU A 50 -20.66 -9.90 -31.46
N VAL A 51 -21.08 -8.68 -31.76
CA VAL A 51 -20.25 -7.57 -32.22
C VAL A 51 -20.14 -6.55 -31.09
N VAL A 52 -18.91 -6.14 -30.73
CA VAL A 52 -18.68 -5.12 -29.69
C VAL A 52 -18.61 -3.75 -30.36
N VAL A 53 -19.54 -2.87 -30.02
CA VAL A 53 -19.66 -1.52 -30.61
C VAL A 53 -19.57 -0.48 -29.51
N PRO A 54 -18.92 0.68 -29.74
CA PRO A 54 -19.01 1.80 -28.82
C PRO A 54 -20.46 2.17 -28.52
N ASP A 55 -20.77 2.31 -27.24
CA ASP A 55 -22.03 2.89 -26.78
C ASP A 55 -21.88 4.40 -26.76
N GLU A 56 -22.57 5.13 -27.64
CA GLU A 56 -22.37 6.56 -27.88
C GLU A 56 -22.39 7.40 -26.58
N ALA A 57 -23.35 7.12 -25.69
CA ALA A 57 -23.50 7.84 -24.43
C ALA A 57 -22.31 7.56 -23.50
N ALA A 58 -21.98 6.29 -23.26
CA ALA A 58 -20.89 5.91 -22.36
C ALA A 58 -19.49 6.18 -22.95
N ALA A 59 -19.33 6.09 -24.27
CA ALA A 59 -18.10 6.39 -24.99
C ALA A 59 -17.75 7.88 -24.89
N SER A 60 -18.75 8.77 -24.95
CA SER A 60 -18.53 10.21 -24.75
C SER A 60 -17.93 10.52 -23.36
N VAL A 61 -18.37 9.79 -22.33
CA VAL A 61 -17.84 9.91 -20.97
C VAL A 61 -16.39 9.42 -20.90
N VAL A 62 -16.06 8.33 -21.60
CA VAL A 62 -14.67 7.84 -21.70
C VAL A 62 -13.79 8.88 -22.39
N CYS A 63 -14.21 9.45 -23.51
CA CYS A 63 -13.47 10.53 -24.18
C CYS A 63 -13.21 11.71 -23.24
N ARG A 64 -14.25 12.16 -22.51
CA ARG A 64 -14.13 13.22 -21.51
C ARG A 64 -13.09 12.89 -20.44
N ILE A 65 -13.10 11.68 -19.88
CA ILE A 65 -12.13 11.25 -18.85
C ILE A 65 -10.69 11.37 -19.38
N PHE A 66 -10.44 10.90 -20.61
CA PHE A 66 -9.11 10.97 -21.23
C PHE A 66 -8.68 12.42 -21.48
N SER A 67 -9.56 13.25 -22.05
CA SER A 67 -9.29 14.66 -22.32
C SER A 67 -9.02 15.45 -21.03
N GLU A 68 -9.84 15.28 -20.00
CA GLU A 68 -9.69 15.97 -18.72
C GLU A 68 -8.38 15.60 -18.00
N TYR A 69 -7.97 14.33 -18.07
CA TYR A 69 -6.71 13.89 -17.50
C TYR A 69 -5.48 14.41 -18.26
N VAL A 70 -5.54 14.43 -19.60
CA VAL A 70 -4.49 15.05 -20.43
C VAL A 70 -4.42 16.56 -20.19
N GLY A 71 -5.56 17.19 -19.91
CA GLY A 71 -5.65 18.59 -19.46
C GLY A 71 -5.12 18.86 -18.04
N GLY A 72 -4.65 17.83 -17.33
CA GLY A 72 -3.95 17.97 -16.06
C GLY A 72 -4.80 17.75 -14.81
N LYS A 73 -6.10 17.45 -14.94
CA LYS A 73 -6.95 17.17 -13.77
C LYS A 73 -6.55 15.87 -13.06
N GLY A 74 -6.70 15.84 -11.74
CA GLY A 74 -6.48 14.65 -10.92
C GLY A 74 -7.62 13.63 -11.05
N PHE A 75 -7.35 12.36 -10.71
CA PHE A 75 -8.38 11.31 -10.75
C PHE A 75 -9.60 11.63 -9.87
N GLN A 76 -9.38 12.32 -8.75
CA GLN A 76 -10.42 12.68 -7.80
C GLN A 76 -11.29 13.81 -8.38
N ASP A 77 -10.68 14.86 -8.94
CA ASP A 77 -11.39 15.99 -9.53
C ASP A 77 -12.27 15.56 -10.70
N ILE A 78 -11.77 14.62 -11.54
CA ILE A 78 -12.54 14.03 -12.64
C ILE A 78 -13.73 13.24 -12.08
N ALA A 79 -13.52 12.44 -11.03
CA ALA A 79 -14.59 11.65 -10.42
C ALA A 79 -15.67 12.53 -9.77
N GLU A 80 -15.27 13.60 -9.07
CA GLU A 80 -16.18 14.57 -8.47
C GLU A 80 -16.97 15.34 -9.54
N GLY A 81 -16.31 15.76 -10.62
CA GLY A 81 -16.98 16.39 -11.76
C GLY A 81 -18.04 15.49 -12.39
N LEU A 82 -17.69 14.24 -12.69
CA LEU A 82 -18.63 13.26 -13.27
C LEU A 82 -19.82 12.96 -12.34
N THR A 83 -19.58 12.92 -11.04
CA THR A 83 -20.64 12.73 -10.03
C THR A 83 -21.54 13.96 -9.92
N ALA A 84 -20.97 15.15 -9.92
CA ALA A 84 -21.70 16.41 -9.86
C ALA A 84 -22.59 16.64 -11.09
N ASP A 85 -22.18 16.10 -12.24
CA ASP A 85 -22.93 16.15 -13.49
C ASP A 85 -24.02 15.07 -13.57
N GLY A 86 -24.19 14.24 -12.54
CA GLY A 86 -25.22 13.19 -12.48
C GLY A 86 -24.97 12.03 -13.44
N ILE A 87 -23.73 11.85 -13.93
CA ILE A 87 -23.39 10.80 -14.88
C ILE A 87 -23.35 9.45 -14.14
N CYS A 88 -24.10 8.48 -14.64
CA CYS A 88 -24.15 7.14 -14.06
C CYS A 88 -22.75 6.47 -14.09
N SER A 89 -22.33 5.93 -12.96
CA SER A 89 -21.09 5.17 -12.86
C SER A 89 -21.19 3.81 -13.60
N PRO A 90 -20.07 3.19 -13.99
CA PRO A 90 -20.06 1.91 -14.72
C PRO A 90 -20.77 0.74 -14.02
N SER A 91 -20.85 0.75 -12.68
CA SER A 91 -21.64 -0.19 -11.89
C SER A 91 -23.14 0.05 -12.07
N THR A 92 -23.60 1.30 -12.02
CA THR A 92 -25.01 1.68 -12.22
C THR A 92 -25.45 1.46 -13.66
N HIS A 93 -24.59 1.82 -14.62
CA HIS A 93 -24.82 1.59 -16.06
C HIS A 93 -24.94 0.09 -16.41
N ALA A 94 -24.35 -0.80 -15.61
CA ALA A 94 -24.50 -2.25 -15.74
C ALA A 94 -25.95 -2.72 -15.64
N HIS A 95 -26.60 -2.21 -14.60
CA HIS A 95 -27.91 -2.66 -14.15
C HIS A 95 -29.00 -2.09 -15.04
N GLN A 96 -28.72 -1.00 -15.76
CA GLN A 96 -29.63 -0.38 -16.73
C GLN A 96 -29.59 -1.06 -18.11
N SER A 97 -28.43 -1.61 -18.53
CA SER A 97 -28.29 -2.24 -19.86
C SER A 97 -28.74 -3.71 -19.92
N VAL A 98 -28.91 -4.37 -18.77
CA VAL A 98 -29.39 -5.76 -18.67
C VAL A 98 -30.78 -5.69 -18.05
N GLY A 99 -31.82 -5.65 -18.88
CA GLY A 99 -33.20 -5.44 -18.42
C GLY A 99 -33.64 -6.41 -17.32
N GLU A 100 -34.33 -5.87 -16.32
CA GLU A 100 -35.33 -6.41 -15.36
C GLU A 100 -35.31 -7.88 -14.88
N SER A 101 -34.29 -8.69 -15.16
CA SER A 101 -34.27 -10.11 -14.81
C SER A 101 -32.91 -10.54 -14.27
N ALA A 102 -32.51 -9.93 -13.16
CA ALA A 102 -31.52 -10.50 -12.25
C ALA A 102 -31.94 -10.15 -10.82
N GLY A 103 -32.84 -10.96 -10.27
CA GLY A 103 -33.14 -10.93 -8.85
C GLY A 103 -31.86 -11.19 -8.05
N HIS A 104 -31.61 -10.33 -7.05
CA HIS A 104 -31.17 -10.58 -5.67
C HIS A 104 -30.47 -9.32 -5.13
N SER A 105 -31.25 -8.54 -4.37
CA SER A 105 -30.84 -7.60 -3.32
C SER A 105 -29.84 -6.49 -3.65
N ALA A 106 -30.35 -5.35 -4.08
CA ALA A 106 -29.88 -4.05 -3.60
C ALA A 106 -31.06 -3.07 -3.64
N GLY A 107 -31.38 -2.45 -2.50
CA GLY A 107 -32.38 -1.39 -2.39
C GLY A 107 -32.02 -0.17 -3.27
N PRO A 108 -32.82 0.91 -3.23
CA PRO A 108 -32.69 2.03 -4.15
C PRO A 108 -31.25 2.52 -4.16
N ALA A 109 -30.58 2.37 -5.31
CA ALA A 109 -29.19 2.78 -5.49
C ALA A 109 -29.12 4.30 -5.35
N SER A 110 -28.90 4.78 -4.12
CA SER A 110 -28.42 6.13 -3.85
C SER A 110 -27.26 6.42 -4.80
N GLY A 111 -27.40 7.45 -5.64
CA GLY A 111 -26.54 7.73 -6.80
C GLY A 111 -25.08 7.34 -6.60
N ALA A 112 -24.66 6.24 -7.23
CA ALA A 112 -23.34 5.68 -7.02
C ALA A 112 -22.30 6.61 -7.65
N ALA A 113 -21.73 7.48 -6.81
CA ALA A 113 -20.68 8.42 -7.16
C ALA A 113 -19.51 7.73 -7.87
N TRP A 114 -18.89 8.45 -8.81
CA TRP A 114 -17.66 8.00 -9.45
C TRP A 114 -16.53 7.91 -8.42
N SER A 115 -15.74 6.84 -8.49
CA SER A 115 -14.55 6.69 -7.66
C SER A 115 -13.28 6.99 -8.45
N LYS A 116 -12.26 7.56 -7.79
CA LYS A 116 -10.91 7.73 -8.39
C LYS A 116 -10.31 6.41 -8.90
N GLY A 117 -10.68 5.28 -8.30
CA GLY A 117 -10.24 3.95 -8.73
C GLY A 117 -10.84 3.55 -10.08
N THR A 118 -12.10 3.89 -10.31
CA THR A 118 -12.81 3.68 -11.57
C THR A 118 -12.25 4.54 -12.69
N VAL A 119 -11.98 5.83 -12.42
CA VAL A 119 -11.34 6.73 -13.40
C VAL A 119 -9.96 6.17 -13.80
N ARG A 120 -9.17 5.72 -12.82
CA ARG A 120 -7.86 5.11 -13.08
C ARG A 120 -7.96 3.82 -13.89
N SER A 121 -8.92 2.94 -13.61
CA SER A 121 -9.05 1.68 -14.34
C SER A 121 -9.42 1.89 -15.80
N ILE A 122 -10.20 2.94 -16.10
CA ILE A 122 -10.51 3.35 -17.47
C ILE A 122 -9.26 3.87 -18.19
N LEU A 123 -8.52 4.80 -17.58
CA LEU A 123 -7.32 5.41 -18.19
C LEU A 123 -6.18 4.40 -18.47
N VAL A 124 -6.08 3.33 -17.69
CA VAL A 124 -5.02 2.32 -17.83
C VAL A 124 -5.39 1.20 -18.83
N ASN A 125 -6.66 1.08 -19.23
CA ASN A 125 -7.10 0.00 -20.08
C ASN A 125 -6.77 0.29 -21.57
N PRO A 126 -5.89 -0.50 -22.21
CA PRO A 126 -5.45 -0.25 -23.59
C PRO A 126 -6.57 -0.44 -24.63
N ARG A 127 -7.67 -1.11 -24.26
CA ARG A 127 -8.78 -1.41 -25.17
C ARG A 127 -9.48 -0.16 -25.71
N TYR A 128 -9.45 0.95 -24.97
CA TYR A 128 -10.07 2.22 -25.41
C TYR A 128 -9.36 2.88 -26.58
N ALA A 129 -8.09 2.52 -26.84
CA ALA A 129 -7.30 2.96 -27.98
C ALA A 129 -7.18 1.87 -29.07
N GLY A 130 -8.08 0.87 -29.06
CA GLY A 130 -8.07 -0.27 -29.97
C GLY A 130 -7.33 -1.49 -29.41
N GLY A 131 -6.26 -1.28 -28.63
CA GLY A 131 -5.48 -2.36 -28.02
C GLY A 131 -4.87 -3.36 -29.03
N PRO A 132 -4.25 -4.46 -28.57
CA PRO A 132 -3.62 -5.45 -29.46
C PRO A 132 -4.63 -6.38 -30.16
N SER A 133 -5.93 -6.23 -29.88
CA SER A 133 -6.98 -7.07 -30.46
C SER A 133 -7.89 -6.20 -31.31
N ALA A 134 -7.98 -6.50 -32.61
CA ALA A 134 -8.90 -5.85 -33.55
C ALA A 134 -10.39 -5.96 -33.17
N ALA A 135 -10.69 -6.60 -32.02
CA ALA A 135 -12.03 -6.79 -31.48
C ALA A 135 -12.65 -5.51 -30.90
N PHE A 136 -11.85 -4.51 -30.53
CA PHE A 136 -12.37 -3.26 -29.97
C PHE A 136 -12.10 -2.11 -30.91
N GLN A 137 -13.17 -1.42 -31.30
CA GLN A 137 -13.03 -0.15 -31.98
C GLN A 137 -12.45 0.89 -31.02
N PRO A 138 -11.44 1.69 -31.44
CA PRO A 138 -10.89 2.76 -30.61
C PRO A 138 -11.96 3.82 -30.34
N ILE A 139 -12.25 4.06 -29.05
CA ILE A 139 -13.09 5.19 -28.60
C ILE A 139 -12.25 6.47 -28.52
N VAL A 140 -10.98 6.32 -28.12
CA VAL A 140 -10.05 7.42 -27.91
C VAL A 140 -8.94 7.37 -28.97
N PRO A 141 -8.53 8.51 -29.56
CA PRO A 141 -7.39 8.56 -30.48
C PRO A 141 -6.11 8.03 -29.84
N ALA A 142 -5.30 7.29 -30.60
CA ALA A 142 -4.04 6.69 -30.12
C ALA A 142 -3.12 7.73 -29.46
N ALA A 143 -2.98 8.92 -30.06
CA ALA A 143 -2.16 10.01 -29.52
C ALA A 143 -2.56 10.45 -28.10
N VAL A 144 -3.86 10.44 -27.77
CA VAL A 144 -4.35 10.81 -26.43
C VAL A 144 -4.01 9.71 -25.42
N ALA A 145 -4.15 8.44 -25.82
CA ALA A 145 -3.79 7.30 -24.97
C ALA A 145 -2.27 7.16 -24.76
N GLU A 146 -1.47 7.48 -25.78
CA GLU A 146 -0.02 7.61 -25.68
C GLU A 146 0.36 8.71 -24.71
N ARG A 147 -0.23 9.91 -24.82
CA ARG A 147 0.00 11.01 -23.88
C ARG A 147 -0.36 10.62 -22.44
N VAL A 148 -1.46 9.90 -22.22
CA VAL A 148 -1.82 9.36 -20.89
C VAL A 148 -0.72 8.42 -20.38
N THR A 149 -0.22 7.53 -21.23
CA THR A 149 0.85 6.58 -20.92
C THR A 149 2.15 7.30 -20.57
N GLU A 150 2.52 8.33 -21.35
CA GLU A 150 3.65 9.22 -21.06
C GLU A 150 3.52 9.90 -19.70
N LEU A 151 2.34 10.46 -19.39
CA LEU A 151 2.08 11.10 -18.08
C LEU A 151 2.21 10.09 -16.92
N PHE A 152 1.77 8.84 -17.12
CA PHE A 152 1.99 7.77 -16.13
C PHE A 152 3.46 7.38 -16.01
N ALA A 153 4.20 7.29 -17.11
CA ALA A 153 5.62 6.98 -17.14
C ALA A 153 6.45 8.10 -16.48
N ALA A 154 6.16 9.37 -16.79
CA ALA A 154 6.77 10.54 -16.18
C ALA A 154 6.51 10.58 -14.67
N ARG A 155 5.30 10.26 -14.21
CA ARG A 155 4.99 10.13 -12.78
C ARG A 155 5.73 8.98 -12.09
N ARG A 156 6.01 7.87 -12.80
CA ARG A 156 6.83 6.77 -12.28
C ARG A 156 8.31 7.14 -12.23
N ALA A 157 8.84 7.80 -13.26
CA ALA A 157 10.23 8.25 -13.31
C ALA A 157 10.50 9.39 -12.31
N GLY A 158 9.52 10.28 -12.16
CA GLY A 158 9.52 11.40 -11.22
C GLY A 158 9.08 11.04 -9.81
N SER A 159 8.85 9.76 -9.47
CA SER A 159 8.79 9.36 -8.06
C SER A 159 10.20 9.42 -7.49
N GLY A 160 10.67 10.65 -7.25
CA GLY A 160 11.90 10.91 -6.54
C GLY A 160 11.89 10.20 -5.19
N ARG A 161 13.06 10.18 -4.53
CA ARG A 161 13.18 9.68 -3.16
C ARG A 161 11.99 10.23 -2.35
N PRO A 162 11.15 9.37 -1.74
CA PRO A 162 9.97 9.84 -1.04
C PRO A 162 10.35 10.99 -0.14
N LEU A 163 9.62 12.11 -0.24
CA LEU A 163 9.74 13.20 0.72
C LEU A 163 9.73 12.56 2.11
N PRO A 164 10.67 12.93 3.01
CA PRO A 164 10.69 12.38 4.35
C PRO A 164 9.28 12.51 4.93
N SER A 165 8.67 11.37 5.30
CA SER A 165 7.40 11.46 6.02
C SER A 165 7.66 12.32 7.25
N GLY A 166 6.84 13.36 7.48
CA GLY A 166 6.93 14.16 8.72
C GLY A 166 6.71 13.37 10.01
N ARG A 167 6.50 12.05 9.90
CA ARG A 167 6.38 11.10 11.00
C ARG A 167 7.74 10.49 11.31
N THR A 168 8.14 10.62 12.57
CA THR A 168 9.28 9.92 13.14
C THR A 168 8.87 8.49 13.49
N TYR A 169 9.66 7.51 13.03
CA TYR A 169 9.50 6.12 13.42
C TYR A 169 10.68 5.73 14.31
N VAL A 170 10.43 5.37 15.56
CA VAL A 170 11.45 5.27 16.63
C VAL A 170 12.53 4.22 16.31
N LEU A 171 12.12 3.09 15.74
CA LEU A 171 12.96 1.96 15.36
C LEU A 171 13.33 1.97 13.87
N ARG A 172 13.27 3.14 13.21
CA ARG A 172 13.71 3.28 11.81
C ARG A 172 15.17 2.86 11.68
N GLY A 173 15.45 1.98 10.72
CA GLY A 173 16.81 1.48 10.48
C GLY A 173 17.24 0.30 11.35
N LEU A 174 16.41 -0.10 12.33
CA LEU A 174 16.75 -1.18 13.27
C LEU A 174 15.98 -2.48 12.98
N VAL A 175 14.70 -2.39 12.63
CA VAL A 175 13.84 -3.57 12.51
C VAL A 175 14.05 -4.28 11.17
N ARG A 176 14.43 -5.55 11.22
CA ARG A 176 14.53 -6.45 10.05
C ARG A 176 13.49 -7.56 10.13
N CYS A 177 13.01 -7.97 8.97
CA CYS A 177 12.10 -9.11 8.86
C CYS A 177 12.83 -10.41 9.19
N THR A 178 12.23 -11.29 9.99
CA THR A 178 12.83 -12.60 10.32
C THR A 178 12.90 -13.53 9.11
N TRP A 179 11.90 -13.49 8.23
CA TRP A 179 11.81 -14.38 7.07
C TRP A 179 12.69 -13.98 5.88
N CYS A 180 12.88 -12.68 5.63
CA CYS A 180 13.68 -12.22 4.47
C CYS A 180 14.83 -11.27 4.82
N HIS A 181 15.06 -10.99 6.10
CA HIS A 181 16.15 -10.15 6.65
C HIS A 181 16.27 -8.71 6.10
N ARG A 182 15.34 -8.29 5.23
CA ARG A 182 15.20 -6.92 4.72
C ARG A 182 14.77 -5.99 5.85
N LEU A 183 15.26 -4.76 5.78
CA LEU A 183 14.84 -3.68 6.67
C LEU A 183 13.35 -3.38 6.45
N MET A 184 12.58 -3.36 7.53
CA MET A 184 11.15 -3.10 7.48
C MET A 184 10.87 -1.62 7.22
N GLN A 185 9.79 -1.33 6.48
CA GLN A 185 9.38 0.02 6.12
C GLN A 185 8.35 0.55 7.11
N GLY A 186 8.50 1.79 7.58
CA GLY A 186 7.49 2.47 8.39
C GLY A 186 6.19 2.72 7.62
N THR A 187 5.05 2.52 8.26
CA THR A 187 3.72 2.84 7.76
C THR A 187 2.86 3.33 8.91
N HIS A 188 1.91 4.22 8.61
CA HIS A 188 0.95 4.68 9.59
C HIS A 188 -0.44 4.26 9.15
N ASN A 189 -1.21 3.64 10.04
CA ASN A 189 -2.55 3.16 9.75
C ASN A 189 -3.44 3.39 10.98
N ASN A 190 -4.67 3.86 10.79
CA ASN A 190 -5.66 4.06 11.86
C ASN A 190 -5.13 4.81 13.10
N GLY A 191 -4.32 5.86 12.92
CA GLY A 191 -3.74 6.63 14.04
C GLY A 191 -2.51 5.99 14.69
N GLU A 192 -2.04 4.85 14.19
CA GLU A 192 -1.00 4.03 14.80
C GLU A 192 0.19 3.79 13.86
N SER A 193 1.39 3.74 14.44
CA SER A 193 2.64 3.49 13.71
C SER A 193 2.96 2.00 13.65
N TYR A 194 3.34 1.52 12.47
CA TYR A 194 3.72 0.14 12.20
C TYR A 194 5.00 0.07 11.37
N TYR A 195 5.72 -1.03 11.48
CA TYR A 195 6.71 -1.49 10.54
C TYR A 195 6.09 -2.58 9.67
N ARG A 196 6.33 -2.55 8.37
CA ARG A 196 5.85 -3.57 7.44
C ARG A 196 6.95 -4.12 6.55
N CYS A 197 6.91 -5.43 6.31
CA CYS A 197 7.61 -6.09 5.22
C CYS A 197 6.59 -6.51 4.17
N ARG A 198 6.86 -6.20 2.90
CA ARG A 198 6.04 -6.62 1.76
C ARG A 198 6.88 -7.44 0.81
N LEU A 199 6.44 -8.66 0.52
CA LEU A 199 7.04 -9.48 -0.52
C LEU A 199 6.34 -9.12 -1.84
N GLY A 200 7.06 -8.42 -2.71
CA GLY A 200 6.60 -8.10 -4.07
C GLY A 200 6.95 -9.22 -5.05
N ALA A 201 6.28 -9.25 -6.20
CA ALA A 201 6.51 -10.25 -7.27
C ALA A 201 7.98 -10.30 -7.75
N SER A 202 8.75 -9.25 -7.52
CA SER A 202 10.16 -9.07 -7.90
C SER A 202 11.18 -9.44 -6.79
N ALA A 203 10.77 -10.00 -5.65
CA ALA A 203 11.73 -10.46 -4.63
C ALA A 203 12.44 -11.76 -5.08
N PRO A 204 13.75 -11.97 -4.86
CA PRO A 204 14.44 -13.20 -5.27
C PRO A 204 13.78 -14.47 -4.69
N ALA A 205 13.91 -15.60 -5.40
CA ALA A 205 13.16 -16.82 -5.14
C ALA A 205 13.51 -17.52 -3.81
N SER A 206 14.70 -17.26 -3.24
CA SER A 206 15.14 -17.86 -1.99
C SER A 206 14.28 -17.37 -0.80
N GLY A 207 13.58 -18.30 -0.15
CA GLY A 207 12.74 -18.04 1.03
C GLY A 207 11.32 -17.53 0.73
N ARG A 208 10.87 -17.57 -0.54
CA ARG A 208 9.50 -17.18 -0.92
C ARG A 208 8.43 -18.07 -0.29
N ASP A 209 8.74 -19.34 -0.07
CA ASP A 209 7.74 -20.34 0.32
C ASP A 209 7.34 -20.26 1.80
N GLU A 210 8.13 -19.57 2.63
CA GLU A 210 7.89 -19.47 4.07
C GLU A 210 7.54 -18.05 4.54
N HIS A 211 7.75 -17.03 3.70
CA HIS A 211 7.47 -15.63 4.06
C HIS A 211 6.03 -15.21 3.71
N PRO A 212 5.18 -14.85 4.69
CA PRO A 212 3.83 -14.34 4.41
C PRO A 212 3.85 -13.06 3.56
N ARG A 213 2.91 -12.89 2.62
CA ARG A 213 2.93 -11.75 1.67
C ARG A 213 3.10 -10.37 2.33
N ASN A 214 2.47 -10.17 3.50
CA ASN A 214 2.64 -8.97 4.30
C ASN A 214 2.88 -9.35 5.76
N VAL A 215 3.94 -8.80 6.35
CA VAL A 215 4.24 -8.91 7.78
C VAL A 215 4.15 -7.52 8.38
N TYR A 216 3.44 -7.38 9.51
CA TYR A 216 3.26 -6.12 10.23
C TYR A 216 3.73 -6.24 11.68
N LEU A 217 4.37 -5.20 12.18
CA LEU A 217 4.79 -5.05 13.57
C LEU A 217 4.34 -3.68 14.07
N ARG A 218 3.54 -3.63 15.14
CA ARG A 218 3.12 -2.36 15.75
C ARG A 218 4.29 -1.73 16.51
N GLU A 219 4.54 -0.44 16.28
CA GLU A 219 5.69 0.27 16.88
C GLU A 219 5.61 0.26 18.40
N GLN A 220 4.43 0.51 18.98
CA GLN A 220 4.24 0.51 20.43
C GLN A 220 4.58 -0.84 21.08
N ALA A 221 4.21 -1.95 20.44
CA ALA A 221 4.53 -3.28 20.96
C ALA A 221 6.04 -3.55 20.91
N ALA A 222 6.70 -3.19 19.81
CA ALA A 222 8.14 -3.35 19.66
C ALA A 222 8.92 -2.47 20.64
N VAL A 223 8.56 -1.19 20.75
CA VAL A 223 9.16 -0.25 21.70
C VAL A 223 8.94 -0.71 23.13
N GLY A 224 7.72 -1.16 23.48
CA GLY A 224 7.41 -1.69 24.81
C GLY A 224 8.29 -2.88 25.20
N ALA A 225 8.48 -3.85 24.29
CA ALA A 225 9.35 -5.00 24.51
C ALA A 225 10.83 -4.59 24.69
N VAL A 226 11.34 -3.69 23.84
CA VAL A 226 12.72 -3.18 23.93
C VAL A 226 12.95 -2.47 25.27
N LEU A 227 12.00 -1.61 25.69
CA LEU A 227 12.11 -0.90 26.97
C LEU A 227 12.03 -1.83 28.17
N ALA A 228 11.22 -2.88 28.12
CA ALA A 228 11.16 -3.89 29.17
C ALA A 228 12.48 -4.66 29.28
N TRP A 229 13.05 -5.07 28.15
CA TRP A 229 14.35 -5.73 28.10
C TRP A 229 15.48 -4.84 28.63
N LEU A 230 15.55 -3.57 28.20
CA LEU A 230 16.53 -2.60 28.70
C LEU A 230 16.42 -2.36 30.21
N ARG A 231 15.20 -2.35 30.76
CA ARG A 231 14.97 -2.28 32.21
C ARG A 231 15.53 -3.50 32.94
N GLY A 232 15.37 -4.70 32.37
CA GLY A 232 15.96 -5.93 32.91
C GLY A 232 17.50 -5.89 32.91
N VAL A 233 18.09 -5.47 31.79
CA VAL A 233 19.56 -5.29 31.68
C VAL A 233 20.07 -4.30 32.72
N ARG A 234 19.40 -3.15 32.86
CA ARG A 234 19.75 -2.15 33.87
C ARG A 234 19.67 -2.72 35.28
N ALA A 235 18.59 -3.45 35.62
CA ALA A 235 18.43 -4.06 36.94
C ALA A 235 19.58 -5.03 37.26
N ALA A 236 19.94 -5.91 36.30
CA ALA A 236 21.06 -6.83 36.44
C ALA A 236 22.38 -6.09 36.68
N VAL A 237 22.69 -5.05 35.89
CA VAL A 237 23.91 -4.24 36.06
C VAL A 237 23.93 -3.53 37.43
N HIS A 238 22.79 -3.03 37.92
CA HIS A 238 22.70 -2.41 39.25
C HIS A 238 22.92 -3.41 40.38
N GLU A 239 22.43 -4.63 40.23
CA GLU A 239 22.67 -5.71 41.20
C GLU A 239 24.15 -6.07 41.29
N VAL A 240 24.81 -6.29 40.15
CA VAL A 240 26.26 -6.50 40.09
C VAL A 240 27.01 -5.32 40.73
N GLY A 241 26.63 -4.09 40.37
CA GLY A 241 27.26 -2.89 40.92
C GLY A 241 27.06 -2.73 42.42
N ARG A 242 25.92 -3.15 42.97
CA ARG A 242 25.69 -3.18 44.43
C ARG A 242 26.59 -4.21 45.10
N GLY A 243 26.63 -5.44 44.58
CA GLY A 243 27.51 -6.49 45.12
C GLY A 243 28.98 -6.08 45.12
N LEU A 244 29.46 -5.46 44.02
CA LEU A 244 30.82 -4.92 43.92
C LEU A 244 31.12 -3.80 44.92
N ARG A 245 30.14 -2.96 45.28
CA ARG A 245 30.31 -1.90 46.29
C ARG A 245 30.27 -2.43 47.71
N ALA A 246 29.49 -3.48 47.97
CA ALA A 246 29.42 -4.12 49.27
C ALA A 246 30.65 -5.00 49.58
N LEU A 247 31.38 -5.42 48.54
CA LEU A 247 32.52 -6.33 48.61
C LEU A 247 33.59 -6.03 49.67
N PRO A 248 33.93 -4.78 50.06
CA PRO A 248 34.88 -4.54 51.15
C PRO A 248 34.40 -5.00 52.53
N ASP A 249 33.09 -5.07 52.77
CA ASP A 249 32.49 -5.19 54.11
C ASP A 249 31.81 -6.55 54.38
N VAL A 250 31.83 -7.47 53.41
CA VAL A 250 31.15 -8.78 53.53
C VAL A 250 32.09 -9.90 53.98
N PRO A 251 31.63 -10.84 54.82
CA PRO A 251 32.37 -12.07 55.14
C PRO A 251 32.65 -12.90 53.88
N GLY A 252 33.75 -13.68 53.89
CA GLY A 252 34.21 -14.44 52.72
C GLY A 252 33.21 -15.43 52.11
N GLU A 253 32.24 -15.93 52.88
CA GLU A 253 31.18 -16.80 52.37
C GLU A 253 30.20 -16.06 51.44
N GLU A 254 29.91 -14.79 51.75
CA GLU A 254 29.05 -13.93 50.93
C GLU A 254 29.75 -13.48 49.65
N HIS A 255 31.08 -13.31 49.68
CA HIS A 255 31.87 -13.11 48.45
C HIS A 255 31.74 -14.30 47.50
N ALA A 256 31.87 -15.52 48.02
CA ALA A 256 31.76 -16.72 47.21
C ALA A 256 30.37 -16.88 46.59
N ALA A 257 29.31 -16.54 47.33
CA ALA A 257 27.94 -16.54 46.82
C ALA A 257 27.74 -15.50 45.70
N LEU A 258 28.26 -14.29 45.87
CA LEU A 258 28.22 -13.24 44.86
C LEU A 258 28.99 -13.62 43.59
N PHE A 259 30.20 -14.17 43.72
CA PHE A 259 30.98 -14.58 42.56
C PHE A 259 30.32 -15.71 41.76
N ARG A 260 29.60 -16.62 42.45
CA ARG A 260 28.78 -17.64 41.80
C ARG A 260 27.55 -17.07 41.09
N SER A 261 26.84 -16.11 41.70
CA SER A 261 25.66 -15.48 41.07
C SER A 261 26.02 -14.65 39.84
N LEU A 262 27.24 -14.10 39.79
CA LEU A 262 27.79 -13.40 38.62
C LEU A 262 28.26 -14.34 37.49
N GLY A 263 28.20 -15.66 37.69
CA GLY A 263 28.61 -16.64 36.69
C GLY A 263 30.08 -16.51 36.31
N LEU A 264 30.95 -16.19 37.29
CA LEU A 264 32.38 -16.04 37.03
C LEU A 264 33.02 -17.40 36.71
N HIS A 265 33.79 -17.44 35.64
CA HIS A 265 34.66 -18.56 35.27
C HIS A 265 36.10 -18.08 35.30
N MET A 266 36.89 -18.69 36.18
CA MET A 266 38.27 -18.30 36.41
C MET A 266 39.18 -19.44 35.96
N THR A 267 40.21 -19.13 35.19
CA THR A 267 41.23 -20.08 34.76
C THR A 267 42.59 -19.55 35.16
N TYR A 268 43.28 -20.27 36.04
CA TYR A 268 44.64 -19.94 36.47
C TYR A 268 45.65 -20.74 35.66
N THR A 269 46.64 -20.05 35.11
CA THR A 269 47.76 -20.65 34.38
C THR A 269 49.04 -20.44 35.18
N ASP A 270 49.54 -21.49 35.83
CA ASP A 270 50.66 -21.42 36.76
C ASP A 270 51.98 -20.97 36.10
N THR A 271 52.27 -21.48 34.91
CA THR A 271 53.50 -21.16 34.15
C THR A 271 53.63 -19.68 33.80
N SER A 272 52.51 -18.97 33.65
CA SER A 272 52.49 -17.53 33.39
C SER A 272 52.07 -16.71 34.60
N ARG A 273 51.72 -17.38 35.71
CA ARG A 273 51.06 -16.79 36.88
C ARG A 273 49.89 -15.87 36.52
N THR A 274 49.10 -16.25 35.49
CA THR A 274 47.96 -15.43 35.03
C THR A 274 46.62 -16.03 35.45
N LEU A 275 45.75 -15.19 36.01
CA LEU A 275 44.37 -15.52 36.32
C LEU A 275 43.44 -14.86 35.29
N ARG A 276 42.81 -15.66 34.43
CA ARG A 276 41.82 -15.18 33.47
C ARG A 276 40.43 -15.29 34.06
N VAL A 277 39.66 -14.20 34.00
CA VAL A 277 38.29 -14.14 34.51
C VAL A 277 37.34 -13.89 33.35
N LYS A 278 36.25 -14.66 33.27
CA LYS A 278 35.12 -14.45 32.35
C LYS A 278 33.84 -14.36 33.17
N ALA A 279 32.96 -13.43 32.84
CA ALA A 279 31.66 -13.28 33.50
C ALA A 279 30.52 -13.54 32.51
N ALA A 280 29.53 -14.32 32.92
CA ALA A 280 28.29 -14.52 32.18
C ALA A 280 27.17 -13.74 32.85
N VAL A 281 27.00 -12.47 32.48
CA VAL A 281 25.98 -11.60 33.07
C VAL A 281 24.74 -11.57 32.16
N GLY A 282 23.64 -12.18 32.61
CA GLY A 282 22.32 -12.08 31.98
C GLY A 282 21.53 -13.39 31.93
N ALA A 283 20.20 -13.28 31.85
CA ALA A 283 19.23 -14.39 31.87
C ALA A 283 19.37 -15.41 30.71
N GLU A 284 20.29 -15.18 29.75
CA GLU A 284 20.57 -16.10 28.63
C GLU A 284 22.08 -16.33 28.40
N GLY A 285 22.92 -16.23 29.44
CA GLY A 285 24.24 -16.88 29.46
C GLY A 285 25.25 -16.50 28.37
N LYS A 286 25.11 -15.34 27.69
CA LYS A 286 26.15 -14.88 26.75
C LYS A 286 27.29 -14.18 27.49
N PRO A 287 28.54 -14.68 27.39
CA PRO A 287 29.66 -14.14 28.15
C PRO A 287 30.13 -12.80 27.57
N LEU A 288 30.33 -11.82 28.45
CA LEU A 288 31.11 -10.64 28.16
C LEU A 288 32.56 -10.95 28.56
N SER A 289 33.41 -11.24 27.58
CA SER A 289 34.82 -11.55 27.82
C SER A 289 35.68 -10.29 27.79
N GLY A 290 36.48 -10.07 28.84
CA GLY A 290 37.59 -9.11 28.88
C GLY A 290 38.73 -9.69 29.72
N ALA A 291 39.96 -9.59 29.24
CA ALA A 291 41.14 -10.06 29.95
C ALA A 291 41.85 -8.86 30.61
N LEU A 292 42.04 -8.93 31.92
CA LEU A 292 43.00 -8.10 32.64
C LEU A 292 44.30 -8.90 32.80
N ARG A 293 45.44 -8.30 32.45
CA ARG A 293 46.75 -8.73 32.95
C ARG A 293 46.97 -8.03 34.29
N LEU A 294 47.42 -8.80 35.28
CA LEU A 294 48.06 -8.26 36.47
C LEU A 294 49.45 -7.74 36.10
#